data_AF-A0A6G7P1D8-F1
#
_entry.id   AF-A0A6G7P1D8-F1
#
_cell.length_a   1.000
_cell.length_b   1.000
_cell.length_c   1.000
_cell.angle_alpha   90.00
_cell.angle_beta   90.00
_cell.angle_gamma   90.00
#
_symmetry.space_group_name_H-M   'P 1'
#
loop_
_entity.id
_entity.type
_entity.pdbx_description
1 polymer ?
#
loop_
_entity_poly.entity_id
_entity_poly.type
_entity_poly.pdbx_seq_one_letter_code
_entity_poly.pdbx_strand_id
1 'polypeptide(L)'
;MSSTRIDTDLVRNLPKAVLHDHLDGGLRPATVVELAREVGHTLPTTDPDELAAWYYEAANSGDLVRYIATFEHTLAVMQTREGLLRTAEEYVLDLAADGVVYAEVRYAPELNTNGGLTMREVVETVQEGLAAGMAKAAAAGTPVRVGTLLCGMRMFDRVQEAAELAVAYRDAGVVGFDIAGAEDGFPPADHLAAFELLRRESVPFTIHAGEAHGLPSIHQALQVCGAQRIGHGVRITEDIPDLAAGKLGRLASWVRDRRIALEMCPTSNLQTGCATSIAEHPITALKDLGFRVTLNTDNRLVSGTTMTREMSLLVEQAGWTVEDLRTVTVNAVKSAFIPFDERKALIEEVVLPGYAAAL
;
A
#
# COMPACT_ATOMS: atom_id res chain seq x y z
N MET A 1 -10.39 -36.67 -3.69
CA MET A 1 -10.05 -35.58 -4.62
C MET A 1 -8.70 -35.06 -4.19
N SER A 2 -7.67 -35.18 -5.02
CA SER A 2 -6.36 -34.62 -4.70
C SER A 2 -6.53 -33.11 -4.60
N SER A 3 -6.29 -32.49 -3.44
CA SER A 3 -6.32 -31.03 -3.38
C SER A 3 -5.25 -30.52 -4.34
N THR A 4 -5.64 -29.70 -5.30
CA THR A 4 -4.69 -29.01 -6.18
C THR A 4 -3.69 -28.28 -5.27
N ARG A 5 -2.40 -28.61 -5.42
CA ARG A 5 -1.35 -27.93 -4.66
C ARG A 5 -1.37 -26.46 -5.06
N ILE A 6 -1.53 -25.56 -4.10
CA ILE A 6 -1.42 -24.13 -4.35
C ILE A 6 0.08 -23.84 -4.57
N ASP A 7 0.46 -23.55 -5.81
CA ASP A 7 1.80 -23.11 -6.16
C ASP A 7 1.82 -21.64 -6.60
N THR A 8 3.01 -21.09 -6.76
CA THR A 8 3.21 -19.68 -7.11
C THR A 8 2.59 -19.32 -8.46
N ASP A 9 2.53 -20.25 -9.42
CA ASP A 9 1.95 -20.01 -10.74
C ASP A 9 0.42 -19.91 -10.67
N LEU A 10 -0.22 -20.77 -9.87
CA LEU A 10 -1.64 -20.61 -9.56
C LEU A 10 -1.88 -19.25 -8.89
N VAL A 11 -1.10 -18.93 -7.85
CA VAL A 11 -1.24 -17.65 -7.12
C VAL A 11 -1.09 -16.46 -8.07
N ARG A 12 -0.12 -16.49 -8.99
CA ARG A 12 0.12 -15.42 -9.97
C ARG A 12 -1.10 -15.13 -10.84
N ASN A 13 -1.86 -16.15 -11.20
CA ASN A 13 -3.05 -16.02 -12.06
C ASN A 13 -4.34 -15.63 -11.31
N LEU A 14 -4.35 -15.66 -9.97
CA LEU A 14 -5.51 -15.21 -9.18
C LEU A 14 -5.68 -13.68 -9.29
N PRO A 15 -6.92 -13.16 -9.38
CA PRO A 15 -7.12 -11.72 -9.33
C PRO A 15 -6.75 -11.18 -7.94
N LYS A 16 -6.02 -10.07 -7.90
CA LYS A 16 -5.54 -9.42 -6.67
C LYS A 16 -6.00 -7.98 -6.60
N ALA A 17 -6.08 -7.44 -5.38
CA ALA A 17 -6.33 -6.03 -5.14
C ALA A 17 -5.38 -5.51 -4.06
N VAL A 18 -4.81 -4.32 -4.28
CA VAL A 18 -3.80 -3.70 -3.39
C VAL A 18 -4.29 -2.32 -2.97
N LEU A 19 -4.38 -2.07 -1.67
CA LEU A 19 -4.81 -0.78 -1.15
C LEU A 19 -3.67 0.03 -0.55
N HIS A 20 -2.51 -0.59 -0.31
CA HIS A 20 -1.37 -0.01 0.38
C HIS A 20 -0.06 -0.36 -0.33
N ASP A 21 0.33 0.53 -1.23
CA ASP A 21 1.53 0.38 -2.04
C ASP A 21 2.08 1.76 -2.41
N HIS A 22 3.33 2.01 -2.06
CA HIS A 22 4.03 3.28 -2.23
C HIS A 22 4.69 3.35 -3.60
N LEU A 23 4.38 4.40 -4.36
CA LEU A 23 4.98 4.61 -5.69
C LEU A 23 6.50 4.74 -5.59
N ASP A 24 6.96 5.56 -4.64
CA ASP A 24 8.36 5.87 -4.34
C ASP A 24 9.12 4.73 -3.66
N GLY A 25 8.41 3.71 -3.16
CA GLY A 25 8.96 2.46 -2.64
C GLY A 25 8.90 1.28 -3.62
N GLY A 26 8.38 1.49 -4.84
CA GLY A 26 7.98 0.41 -5.76
C GLY A 26 8.66 0.39 -7.13
N LEU A 27 9.75 1.15 -7.31
CA LEU A 27 10.46 1.30 -8.59
C LEU A 27 11.15 -0.01 -9.02
N ARG A 28 11.33 -0.18 -10.33
CA ARG A 28 12.21 -1.24 -10.86
C ARG A 28 13.67 -0.87 -10.62
N PRO A 29 14.53 -1.77 -10.11
CA PRO A 29 15.95 -1.49 -9.90
C PRO A 29 16.66 -1.00 -11.16
N ALA A 30 16.37 -1.61 -12.32
CA ALA A 30 16.95 -1.20 -13.60
C ALA A 30 16.58 0.24 -13.97
N THR A 31 15.33 0.64 -13.72
CA THR A 31 14.86 2.01 -13.94
C THR A 31 15.55 3.01 -13.01
N VAL A 32 15.77 2.64 -11.74
CA VAL A 32 16.54 3.48 -10.80
C VAL A 32 17.97 3.69 -11.32
N VAL A 33 18.64 2.65 -11.79
CA VAL A 33 19.99 2.74 -12.39
C VAL A 33 20.01 3.68 -13.60
N GLU A 34 19.07 3.50 -14.53
CA GLU A 34 19.00 4.29 -15.76
C GLU A 34 18.74 5.77 -15.49
N LEU A 35 17.73 6.07 -14.68
CA LEU A 35 17.35 7.44 -14.33
C LEU A 35 18.42 8.11 -13.46
N ALA A 36 19.06 7.38 -12.52
CA ALA A 36 20.13 7.93 -11.68
C ALA A 36 21.29 8.43 -12.54
N ARG A 37 21.66 7.69 -13.59
CA ARG A 37 22.68 8.11 -14.55
C ARG A 37 22.29 9.39 -15.29
N GLU A 38 21.02 9.55 -15.66
CA GLU A 38 20.50 10.71 -16.37
C GLU A 38 20.50 11.98 -15.51
N VAL A 39 20.17 11.84 -14.22
CA VAL A 39 20.14 12.97 -13.27
C VAL A 39 21.49 13.19 -12.56
N GLY A 40 22.49 12.34 -12.81
CA GLY A 40 23.81 12.42 -12.18
C GLY A 40 23.82 12.03 -10.69
N HIS A 41 22.85 11.21 -10.24
CA HIS A 41 22.80 10.70 -8.87
C HIS A 41 23.72 9.49 -8.69
N THR A 42 24.40 9.42 -7.54
CA THR A 42 25.30 8.30 -7.23
C THR A 42 24.54 7.22 -6.47
N LEU A 43 24.56 6.00 -7.01
CA LEU A 43 23.98 4.81 -6.39
C LEU A 43 25.06 3.97 -5.70
N PRO A 44 24.69 3.11 -4.72
CA PRO A 44 25.63 2.18 -4.07
C PRO A 44 26.21 1.15 -5.06
N THR A 45 25.47 0.82 -6.10
CA THR A 45 25.88 -0.02 -7.25
C THR A 45 25.05 0.38 -8.47
N THR A 46 25.55 0.08 -9.67
CA THR A 46 24.83 0.27 -10.94
C THR A 46 24.38 -1.04 -11.57
N ASP A 47 24.62 -2.18 -10.91
CA ASP A 47 24.02 -3.45 -11.30
C ASP A 47 22.59 -3.54 -10.70
N PRO A 48 21.54 -3.74 -11.51
CA PRO A 48 20.16 -3.77 -11.01
C PRO A 48 19.89 -4.86 -9.98
N ASP A 49 20.50 -6.04 -10.11
CA ASP A 49 20.27 -7.16 -9.19
C ASP A 49 20.98 -6.92 -7.85
N GLU A 50 22.22 -6.41 -7.89
CA GLU A 50 22.93 -5.97 -6.69
C GLU A 50 22.21 -4.82 -5.99
N LEU A 51 21.62 -3.89 -6.76
CA LEU A 51 20.87 -2.77 -6.21
C LEU A 51 19.62 -3.29 -5.49
N ALA A 52 18.87 -4.21 -6.11
CA ALA A 52 17.70 -4.84 -5.48
C ALA A 52 18.08 -5.54 -4.16
N ALA A 53 19.20 -6.27 -4.15
CA ALA A 53 19.72 -6.90 -2.94
C ALA A 53 20.08 -5.87 -1.87
N TRP A 54 20.71 -4.75 -2.25
CA TRP A 54 21.05 -3.67 -1.34
C TRP A 54 19.80 -3.06 -0.67
N TYR A 55 18.73 -2.82 -1.43
CA TYR A 55 17.44 -2.35 -0.90
C TYR A 55 16.87 -3.31 0.14
N TYR A 56 16.81 -4.60 -0.20
CA TYR A 56 16.30 -5.63 0.70
C TYR A 56 17.13 -5.75 1.99
N GLU A 57 18.46 -5.75 1.89
CA GLU A 57 19.35 -5.79 3.05
C GLU A 57 19.25 -4.55 3.92
N ALA A 58 19.12 -3.37 3.30
CA ALA A 58 18.92 -2.12 4.01
C ALA A 58 17.63 -2.12 4.82
N ALA A 59 16.54 -2.64 4.25
CA ALA A 59 15.27 -2.76 4.95
C ALA A 59 15.29 -3.77 6.12
N ASN A 60 16.12 -4.82 6.03
CA ASN A 60 16.26 -5.85 7.06
C ASN A 60 17.34 -5.52 8.12
N SER A 61 17.96 -4.34 8.09
CA SER A 61 19.13 -4.09 8.94
C SER A 61 18.81 -3.72 10.38
N GLY A 62 17.55 -3.40 10.70
CA GLY A 62 17.17 -2.84 12.00
C GLY A 62 17.77 -1.46 12.27
N ASP A 63 18.28 -0.79 11.22
CA ASP A 63 18.91 0.53 11.29
C ASP A 63 18.05 1.52 10.52
N LEU A 64 17.42 2.46 11.24
CA LEU A 64 16.55 3.48 10.68
C LEU A 64 17.27 4.36 9.64
N VAL A 65 18.56 4.67 9.83
CA VAL A 65 19.33 5.48 8.88
C VAL A 65 19.49 4.72 7.57
N ARG A 66 19.80 3.42 7.65
CA ARG A 66 19.94 2.57 6.46
C ARG A 66 18.60 2.34 5.75
N TYR A 67 17.50 2.24 6.50
CA TYR A 67 16.15 2.20 5.94
C TYR A 67 15.82 3.49 5.18
N ILE A 68 16.05 4.66 5.79
CA ILE A 68 15.78 5.97 5.16
C ILE A 68 16.62 6.16 3.88
N ALA A 69 17.86 5.69 3.87
CA ALA A 69 18.74 5.77 2.69
C ALA A 69 18.12 5.10 1.44
N THR A 70 17.22 4.12 1.61
CA THR A 70 16.53 3.50 0.47
C THR A 70 15.69 4.49 -0.32
N PHE A 71 14.98 5.39 0.37
CA PHE A 71 14.14 6.41 -0.26
C PHE A 71 14.94 7.56 -0.85
N GLU A 72 16.17 7.83 -0.37
CA GLU A 72 17.03 8.85 -0.96
C GLU A 72 17.27 8.59 -2.46
N HIS A 73 17.53 7.34 -2.83
CA HIS A 73 17.83 6.98 -4.21
C HIS A 73 16.59 6.98 -5.11
N THR A 74 15.43 6.53 -4.63
CA THR A 74 14.19 6.56 -5.42
C THR A 74 13.68 7.99 -5.60
N LEU A 75 13.70 8.78 -4.52
CA LEU A 75 13.29 10.19 -4.60
C LEU A 75 14.21 11.01 -5.50
N ALA A 76 15.51 10.73 -5.52
CA ALA A 76 16.45 11.43 -6.41
C ALA A 76 16.07 11.28 -7.89
N VAL A 77 15.67 10.08 -8.31
CA VAL A 77 15.27 9.83 -9.71
C VAL A 77 13.84 10.29 -10.04
N MET A 78 13.02 10.53 -9.02
CA MET A 78 11.65 11.04 -9.14
C MET A 78 11.54 12.57 -9.05
N GLN A 79 12.66 13.31 -8.99
CA GLN A 79 12.64 14.78 -9.01
C GLN A 79 12.34 15.39 -10.40
N THR A 80 12.20 14.57 -11.44
CA THR A 80 11.96 15.02 -12.81
C THR A 80 10.62 14.52 -13.34
N ARG A 81 10.03 15.26 -14.28
CA ARG A 81 8.80 14.84 -14.95
C ARG A 81 8.95 13.47 -15.64
N GLU A 82 10.09 13.23 -16.29
CA GLU A 82 10.38 11.97 -16.97
C GLU A 82 10.47 10.80 -15.97
N GLY A 83 11.17 11.00 -14.86
CA GLY A 83 11.28 9.98 -13.81
C GLY A 83 9.94 9.63 -13.18
N LEU A 84 9.10 10.63 -12.87
CA LEU A 84 7.74 10.42 -12.34
C LEU A 84 6.85 9.68 -13.33
N LEU A 85 6.83 10.11 -14.60
CA LEU A 85 5.99 9.52 -15.64
C LEU A 85 6.36 8.05 -15.86
N ARG A 86 7.66 7.76 -16.00
CA ARG A 86 8.15 6.40 -16.18
C ARG A 86 7.85 5.52 -14.98
N THR A 87 8.11 6.01 -13.77
CA THR A 87 7.82 5.26 -12.54
C THR A 87 6.34 4.92 -12.41
N ALA A 88 5.46 5.88 -12.66
CA ALA A 88 4.02 5.68 -12.63
C ALA A 88 3.52 4.71 -13.72
N GLU A 89 4.03 4.80 -14.94
CA GLU A 89 3.68 3.85 -16.00
C GLU A 89 4.12 2.42 -15.66
N GLU A 90 5.39 2.25 -15.28
CA GLU A 90 5.96 0.94 -14.94
C GLU A 90 5.28 0.30 -13.74
N TYR A 91 4.89 1.11 -12.74
CA TYR A 91 4.10 0.68 -11.61
C TYR A 91 2.84 -0.10 -12.05
N VAL A 92 2.05 0.49 -12.95
CA VAL A 92 0.81 -0.14 -13.44
C VAL A 92 1.10 -1.42 -14.21
N LEU A 93 2.13 -1.40 -15.05
CA LEU A 93 2.52 -2.56 -15.86
C LEU A 93 2.97 -3.74 -14.98
N ASP A 94 3.71 -3.47 -13.92
CA ASP A 94 4.15 -4.49 -12.96
C ASP A 94 2.96 -5.11 -12.21
N LEU A 95 2.01 -4.28 -11.79
CA LEU A 95 0.79 -4.76 -11.13
C LEU A 95 -0.07 -5.62 -12.07
N ALA A 96 -0.27 -5.16 -13.31
CA ALA A 96 -1.02 -5.91 -14.31
C ALA A 96 -0.35 -7.28 -14.59
N ALA A 97 0.98 -7.31 -14.69
CA ALA A 97 1.75 -8.55 -14.87
C ALA A 97 1.68 -9.49 -13.65
N ASP A 98 1.41 -8.95 -12.46
CA ASP A 98 1.25 -9.72 -11.21
C ASP A 98 -0.20 -10.16 -10.94
N GLY A 99 -1.12 -9.93 -11.90
CA GLY A 99 -2.54 -10.31 -11.79
C GLY A 99 -3.37 -9.39 -10.90
N VAL A 100 -2.90 -8.17 -10.64
CA VAL A 100 -3.65 -7.15 -9.90
C VAL A 100 -4.70 -6.53 -10.81
N VAL A 101 -5.95 -6.51 -10.34
CA VAL A 101 -7.09 -5.97 -11.08
C VAL A 101 -7.53 -4.60 -10.55
N TYR A 102 -7.16 -4.29 -9.30
CA TYR A 102 -7.42 -3.00 -8.66
C TYR A 102 -6.26 -2.60 -7.75
N ALA A 103 -5.84 -1.33 -7.83
CA ALA A 103 -4.84 -0.79 -6.91
C ALA A 103 -5.13 0.65 -6.48
N GLU A 104 -4.73 0.97 -5.25
CA GLU A 104 -4.57 2.34 -4.77
C GLU A 104 -3.10 2.57 -4.45
N VAL A 105 -2.44 3.34 -5.32
CA VAL A 105 -1.04 3.71 -5.13
C VAL A 105 -0.95 5.01 -4.34
N ARG A 106 0.02 5.08 -3.43
CA ARG A 106 0.20 6.26 -2.57
C ARG A 106 1.59 6.86 -2.74
N TYR A 107 1.68 8.17 -2.59
CA TYR A 107 2.94 8.92 -2.63
C TYR A 107 2.74 10.31 -2.04
N ALA A 108 3.80 10.90 -1.50
CA ALA A 108 3.78 12.27 -1.01
C ALA A 108 4.27 13.23 -2.10
N PRO A 109 3.42 14.09 -2.70
CA PRO A 109 3.85 15.01 -3.75
C PRO A 109 4.97 15.95 -3.29
N GLU A 110 4.98 16.31 -2.00
CA GLU A 110 5.98 17.20 -1.40
C GLU A 110 7.42 16.68 -1.51
N LEU A 111 7.61 15.36 -1.50
CA LEU A 111 8.93 14.73 -1.59
C LEU A 111 9.56 14.83 -2.99
N ASN A 112 8.79 15.23 -4.00
CA ASN A 112 9.22 15.32 -5.39
C ASN A 112 9.33 16.76 -5.90
N THR A 113 9.52 17.72 -4.97
CA THR A 113 9.57 19.16 -5.29
C THR A 113 10.98 19.77 -5.22
N ASN A 114 11.99 19.02 -4.79
CA ASN A 114 13.38 19.52 -4.70
C ASN A 114 14.00 19.78 -6.09
N GLY A 115 13.51 19.11 -7.13
CA GLY A 115 13.89 19.33 -8.54
C GLY A 115 13.24 20.56 -9.19
N GLY A 116 12.44 21.34 -8.46
CA GLY A 116 11.78 22.54 -8.96
C GLY A 116 10.35 22.32 -9.48
N LEU A 117 9.85 21.08 -9.45
CA LEU A 117 8.43 20.79 -9.69
C LEU A 117 7.58 21.32 -8.54
N THR A 118 6.41 21.84 -8.86
CA THR A 118 5.34 22.08 -7.88
C THR A 118 4.65 20.76 -7.51
N MET A 119 4.05 20.68 -6.32
CA MET A 119 3.26 19.48 -5.97
C MET A 119 2.15 19.19 -6.99
N ARG A 120 1.57 20.23 -7.59
CA ARG A 120 0.59 20.11 -8.67
C ARG A 120 1.18 19.37 -9.88
N GLU A 121 2.33 19.82 -10.37
CA GLU A 121 3.00 19.19 -11.52
C GLU A 121 3.38 17.74 -11.22
N VAL A 122 3.77 17.43 -9.98
CA VAL A 122 4.01 16.06 -9.54
C VAL A 122 2.72 15.23 -9.65
N VAL A 123 1.60 15.72 -9.12
CA VAL A 123 0.30 15.03 -9.20
C VAL A 123 -0.12 14.80 -10.64
N GLU A 124 -0.11 15.84 -11.47
CA GLU A 124 -0.50 15.74 -12.88
C GLU A 124 0.38 14.76 -13.66
N THR A 125 1.69 14.77 -13.42
CA THR A 125 2.64 13.87 -14.09
C THR A 125 2.44 12.42 -13.68
N VAL A 126 2.21 12.13 -12.40
CA VAL A 126 1.95 10.77 -11.93
C VAL A 126 0.63 10.26 -12.52
N GLN A 127 -0.44 11.06 -12.51
CA GLN A 127 -1.73 10.68 -13.09
C GLN A 127 -1.61 10.36 -14.60
N GLU A 128 -0.82 11.12 -15.33
CA GLU A 128 -0.52 10.87 -16.74
C GLU A 128 0.20 9.52 -16.96
N GLY A 129 1.25 9.24 -16.18
CA GLY A 129 1.97 7.97 -16.25
C GLY A 129 1.10 6.77 -15.90
N LEU A 130 0.28 6.89 -14.85
CA LEU A 130 -0.70 5.85 -14.47
C LEU A 130 -1.72 5.61 -15.58
N ALA A 131 -2.24 6.66 -16.20
CA ALA A 131 -3.18 6.55 -17.32
C ALA A 131 -2.55 5.86 -18.53
N ALA A 132 -1.30 6.19 -18.87
CA ALA A 132 -0.55 5.54 -19.94
C ALA A 132 -0.32 4.05 -19.65
N GLY A 133 0.06 3.72 -18.41
CA GLY A 133 0.26 2.33 -17.97
C GLY A 133 -1.03 1.51 -18.03
N MET A 134 -2.15 2.07 -17.55
CA MET A 134 -3.46 1.41 -17.62
C MET A 134 -3.90 1.16 -19.06
N ALA A 135 -3.70 2.13 -19.96
CA ALA A 135 -4.01 1.98 -21.38
C ALA A 135 -3.17 0.87 -22.04
N LYS A 136 -1.87 0.81 -21.73
CA LYS A 136 -0.96 -0.24 -22.22
C LYS A 136 -1.36 -1.63 -21.70
N ALA A 137 -1.66 -1.74 -20.41
CA ALA A 137 -2.11 -2.99 -19.80
C ALA A 137 -3.43 -3.49 -20.39
N ALA A 138 -4.40 -2.60 -20.60
CA ALA A 138 -5.66 -2.93 -21.25
C ALA A 138 -5.45 -3.40 -22.71
N ALA A 139 -4.60 -2.74 -23.47
CA ALA A 139 -4.26 -3.15 -24.84
C ALA A 139 -3.55 -4.52 -24.91
N ALA A 140 -2.82 -4.89 -23.85
CA ALA A 140 -2.18 -6.19 -23.70
C ALA A 140 -3.13 -7.30 -23.17
N GLY A 141 -4.39 -6.98 -22.86
CA GLY A 141 -5.37 -7.93 -22.35
C GLY A 141 -5.32 -8.17 -20.84
N THR A 142 -4.59 -7.34 -20.09
CA THR A 142 -4.47 -7.40 -18.62
C THR A 142 -4.96 -6.10 -17.97
N PRO A 143 -6.24 -5.72 -18.15
CA PRO A 143 -6.73 -4.45 -17.62
C PRO A 143 -6.63 -4.39 -16.09
N VAL A 144 -6.19 -3.24 -15.58
CA VAL A 144 -6.08 -2.93 -14.15
C VAL A 144 -6.63 -1.53 -13.91
N ARG A 145 -7.38 -1.34 -12.81
CA ARG A 145 -7.88 -0.03 -12.37
C ARG A 145 -6.98 0.49 -11.24
N VAL A 146 -6.30 1.61 -11.47
CA VAL A 146 -5.42 2.24 -10.45
C VAL A 146 -5.92 3.63 -10.09
N GLY A 147 -6.13 3.89 -8.79
CA GLY A 147 -6.37 5.23 -8.24
C GLY A 147 -5.21 5.68 -7.36
N THR A 148 -5.11 6.98 -7.07
CA THR A 148 -4.06 7.53 -6.21
C THR A 148 -4.56 7.99 -4.85
N LEU A 149 -3.73 7.81 -3.84
CA LEU A 149 -3.84 8.49 -2.55
C LEU A 149 -2.70 9.49 -2.44
N LEU A 150 -3.01 10.77 -2.23
CA LEU A 150 -1.96 11.74 -1.91
C LEU A 150 -1.61 11.61 -0.43
N CYS A 151 -0.33 11.48 -0.13
CA CYS A 151 0.16 11.41 1.24
C CYS A 151 0.62 12.80 1.71
N GLY A 152 0.25 13.18 2.93
CA GLY A 152 1.04 14.11 3.71
C GLY A 152 2.11 13.37 4.53
N MET A 153 3.25 14.01 4.79
CA MET A 153 4.27 13.48 5.71
C MET A 153 4.06 14.07 7.10
N ARG A 154 3.84 13.25 8.14
CA ARG A 154 3.43 13.76 9.48
C ARG A 154 4.51 14.64 10.13
N MET A 155 5.76 14.55 9.69
CA MET A 155 6.90 15.29 10.22
C MET A 155 7.01 16.69 9.59
N PHE A 156 6.29 16.93 8.49
CA PHE A 156 6.38 18.14 7.69
C PHE A 156 5.12 19.00 7.82
N ASP A 157 5.21 20.25 7.39
CA ASP A 157 4.19 21.27 7.58
C ASP A 157 3.24 21.45 6.37
N ARG A 158 3.43 20.66 5.31
CA ARG A 158 2.67 20.79 4.03
C ARG A 158 1.55 19.78 3.86
N VAL A 159 1.16 19.06 4.91
CA VAL A 159 0.03 18.11 4.90
C VAL A 159 -1.27 18.78 4.44
N GLN A 160 -1.51 20.02 4.87
CA GLN A 160 -2.69 20.79 4.47
C GLN A 160 -2.73 21.04 2.95
N GLU A 161 -1.59 21.38 2.33
CA GLU A 161 -1.48 21.62 0.89
C GLU A 161 -1.74 20.32 0.10
N ALA A 162 -1.20 19.19 0.57
CA ALA A 162 -1.45 17.89 -0.03
C ALA A 162 -2.95 17.48 0.06
N ALA A 163 -3.63 17.79 1.17
CA ALA A 163 -5.06 17.55 1.32
C ALA A 163 -5.91 18.42 0.38
N GLU A 164 -5.52 19.69 0.18
CA GLU A 164 -6.17 20.58 -0.79
C GLU A 164 -6.02 20.08 -2.22
N LEU A 165 -4.87 19.50 -2.57
CA LEU A 165 -4.67 18.82 -3.85
C LEU A 165 -5.54 17.56 -3.98
N ALA A 166 -5.68 16.76 -2.91
CA ALA A 166 -6.54 15.60 -2.95
C ALA A 166 -8.01 15.99 -3.20
N VAL A 167 -8.46 17.10 -2.61
CA VAL A 167 -9.76 17.69 -2.91
C VAL A 167 -9.83 18.13 -4.38
N ALA A 168 -8.82 18.86 -4.88
CA ALA A 168 -8.83 19.39 -6.24
C ALA A 168 -8.86 18.30 -7.33
N TYR A 169 -8.22 17.15 -7.08
CA TYR A 169 -8.09 16.05 -8.04
C TYR A 169 -8.98 14.83 -7.74
N ARG A 170 -9.94 14.93 -6.81
CA ARG A 170 -10.82 13.82 -6.40
C ARG A 170 -11.65 13.20 -7.53
N ASP A 171 -11.96 14.00 -8.54
CA ASP A 171 -12.70 13.59 -9.74
C ASP A 171 -11.77 13.35 -10.95
N ALA A 172 -10.45 13.42 -10.72
CA ALA A 172 -9.40 13.31 -11.72
C ALA A 172 -8.38 12.21 -11.36
N GLY A 173 -8.87 11.13 -10.73
CA GLY A 173 -8.15 9.89 -10.45
C GLY A 173 -7.44 9.82 -9.09
N VAL A 174 -7.41 10.90 -8.31
CA VAL A 174 -7.12 10.81 -6.87
C VAL A 174 -8.36 10.28 -6.18
N VAL A 175 -8.27 9.12 -5.55
CA VAL A 175 -9.42 8.46 -4.89
C VAL A 175 -9.43 8.67 -3.39
N GLY A 176 -8.39 9.25 -2.80
CA GLY A 176 -8.36 9.56 -1.39
C GLY A 176 -7.06 10.21 -0.93
N PHE A 177 -6.86 10.20 0.38
CA PHE A 177 -5.70 10.77 1.04
C PHE A 177 -5.12 9.80 2.08
N ASP A 178 -3.85 9.98 2.42
CA ASP A 178 -3.17 9.26 3.49
C ASP A 178 -2.19 10.20 4.22
N ILE A 179 -1.69 9.76 5.36
CA ILE A 179 -0.57 10.41 6.04
C ILE A 179 0.44 9.37 6.49
N ALA A 180 1.70 9.56 6.11
CA ALA A 180 2.79 8.58 6.26
C ALA A 180 4.02 9.18 6.97
N GLY A 181 5.09 8.39 7.10
CA GLY A 181 6.31 8.74 7.82
C GLY A 181 6.32 8.26 9.27
N ALA A 182 7.30 8.71 10.06
CA ALA A 182 7.48 8.36 11.47
C ALA A 182 6.19 8.52 12.31
N GLU A 183 5.64 7.40 12.78
CA GLU A 183 4.39 7.42 13.55
C GLU A 183 4.60 7.89 15.00
N ASP A 184 5.65 7.41 15.67
CA ASP A 184 5.93 7.77 17.07
C ASP A 184 6.43 9.21 17.16
N GLY A 185 5.87 9.98 18.09
CA GLY A 185 6.15 11.41 18.25
C GLY A 185 5.44 12.35 17.26
N PHE A 186 4.79 11.85 16.21
CA PHE A 186 4.07 12.67 15.21
C PHE A 186 2.60 12.21 15.08
N PRO A 187 1.75 12.48 16.09
CA PRO A 187 0.38 12.02 16.09
C PRO A 187 -0.41 12.61 14.91
N PRO A 188 -1.33 11.84 14.29
CA PRO A 188 -2.14 12.35 13.18
C PRO A 188 -3.04 13.52 13.62
N ALA A 189 -3.35 13.63 14.91
CA ALA A 189 -4.14 14.73 15.45
C ALA A 189 -3.50 16.13 15.26
N ASP A 190 -2.18 16.21 15.05
CA ASP A 190 -1.50 17.47 14.73
C ASP A 190 -1.95 18.06 13.39
N HIS A 191 -2.49 17.21 12.51
CA HIS A 191 -2.95 17.55 11.17
C HIS A 191 -4.49 17.56 11.05
N LEU A 192 -5.20 17.80 12.16
CA LEU A 192 -6.67 17.72 12.22
C LEU A 192 -7.37 18.62 11.19
N ALA A 193 -6.82 19.81 10.92
CA ALA A 193 -7.38 20.74 9.92
C ALA A 193 -7.46 20.12 8.52
N ALA A 194 -6.46 19.32 8.13
CA ALA A 194 -6.43 18.62 6.85
C ALA A 194 -7.55 17.55 6.79
N PHE A 195 -7.72 16.76 7.86
CA PHE A 195 -8.79 15.76 7.93
C PHE A 195 -10.19 16.39 8.02
N GLU A 196 -10.34 17.55 8.64
CA GLU A 196 -11.58 18.31 8.64
C GLU A 196 -11.95 18.82 7.24
N LEU A 197 -10.95 19.33 6.49
CA LEU A 197 -11.13 19.67 5.08
C LEU A 197 -11.58 18.44 4.27
N LEU A 198 -10.85 17.32 4.34
CA LEU A 198 -11.15 16.12 3.57
C LEU A 198 -12.57 15.60 3.86
N ARG A 199 -12.98 15.55 5.14
CA ARG A 199 -14.34 15.14 5.51
C ARG A 199 -15.40 16.10 4.98
N ARG A 200 -15.18 17.42 5.07
CA ARG A 200 -16.12 18.43 4.55
C ARG A 200 -16.31 18.29 3.04
N GLU A 201 -15.25 17.96 2.31
CA GLU A 201 -15.25 17.81 0.86
C GLU A 201 -15.53 16.38 0.39
N SER A 202 -15.92 15.47 1.30
CA SER A 202 -16.24 14.07 1.01
C SER A 202 -15.10 13.27 0.37
N VAL A 203 -13.84 13.62 0.66
CA VAL A 203 -12.66 12.86 0.22
C VAL A 203 -12.34 11.80 1.29
N PRO A 204 -12.33 10.50 0.94
CA PRO A 204 -11.99 9.46 1.91
C PRO A 204 -10.49 9.42 2.18
N PHE A 205 -10.13 8.91 3.36
CA PHE A 205 -8.72 8.79 3.73
C PHE A 205 -8.45 7.60 4.62
N THR A 206 -7.24 7.08 4.46
CA THR A 206 -6.60 6.12 5.35
C THR A 206 -5.53 6.85 6.18
N ILE A 207 -5.06 6.23 7.25
CA ILE A 207 -4.02 6.78 8.12
C ILE A 207 -3.13 5.61 8.55
N HIS A 208 -1.82 5.71 8.32
CA HIS A 208 -0.84 4.80 8.95
C HIS A 208 -0.98 4.83 10.49
N ALA A 209 -1.35 3.73 11.11
CA ALA A 209 -1.45 3.70 12.56
C ALA A 209 -1.34 2.28 13.08
N GLY A 210 -0.80 2.10 14.29
CA GLY A 210 -0.67 0.77 14.85
C GLY A 210 0.51 -0.01 14.26
N GLU A 211 1.54 0.68 13.76
CA GLU A 211 2.78 0.08 13.28
C GLU A 211 3.90 0.32 14.33
N ALA A 212 4.44 1.54 14.39
CA ALA A 212 5.45 1.93 15.36
C ALA A 212 4.85 2.45 16.67
N HIS A 213 3.59 2.92 16.69
CA HIS A 213 2.88 3.34 17.90
C HIS A 213 1.59 2.53 18.12
N GLY A 214 1.29 2.17 19.37
CA GLY A 214 0.25 1.20 19.71
C GLY A 214 -1.18 1.74 19.64
N LEU A 215 -2.05 1.20 20.51
CA LEU A 215 -3.49 1.51 20.54
C LEU A 215 -3.85 3.01 20.54
N PRO A 216 -3.12 3.93 21.21
CA PRO A 216 -3.44 5.36 21.17
C PRO A 216 -3.41 5.95 19.76
N SER A 217 -2.49 5.50 18.90
CA SER A 217 -2.38 5.97 17.52
C SER A 217 -3.58 5.53 16.69
N ILE A 218 -3.94 4.24 16.76
CA ILE A 218 -5.13 3.69 16.09
C ILE A 218 -6.39 4.42 16.57
N HIS A 219 -6.49 4.67 17.89
CA HIS A 219 -7.62 5.40 18.45
C HIS A 219 -7.69 6.84 17.91
N GLN A 220 -6.58 7.57 17.85
CA GLN A 220 -6.56 8.92 17.30
C GLN A 220 -6.95 8.94 15.82
N ALA A 221 -6.36 8.06 15.01
CA ALA A 221 -6.68 7.92 13.59
C ALA A 221 -8.19 7.75 13.37
N LEU A 222 -8.85 6.87 14.14
CA LEU A 222 -10.27 6.55 13.96
C LEU A 222 -11.21 7.55 14.63
N GLN A 223 -11.00 7.86 15.91
CA GLN A 223 -11.97 8.59 16.72
C GLN A 223 -11.78 10.09 16.67
N VAL A 224 -10.55 10.56 16.47
CA VAL A 224 -10.24 12.00 16.40
C VAL A 224 -10.23 12.46 14.95
N CYS A 225 -9.44 11.82 14.09
CA CYS A 225 -9.26 12.24 12.70
C CYS A 225 -10.40 11.75 11.80
N GLY A 226 -10.92 10.55 12.04
CA GLY A 226 -12.04 9.98 11.28
C GLY A 226 -11.63 9.11 10.09
N ALA A 227 -10.49 8.43 10.18
CA ALA A 227 -9.99 7.53 9.14
C ALA A 227 -10.99 6.41 8.81
N GLN A 228 -11.08 6.06 7.53
CA GLN A 228 -11.98 5.01 7.04
C GLN A 228 -11.28 3.64 6.91
N ARG A 229 -9.95 3.66 6.86
CA ARG A 229 -9.06 2.50 6.90
C ARG A 229 -7.84 2.85 7.75
N ILE A 230 -7.11 1.83 8.17
CA ILE A 230 -5.85 1.97 8.89
C ILE A 230 -4.74 1.31 8.08
N GLY A 231 -3.71 2.10 7.76
CA GLY A 231 -2.43 1.61 7.24
C GLY A 231 -1.76 0.74 8.30
N HIS A 232 -1.43 -0.50 7.96
CA HIS A 232 -0.98 -1.54 8.90
C HIS A 232 -2.04 -1.92 9.94
N GLY A 233 -2.03 -1.29 11.12
CA GLY A 233 -2.92 -1.64 12.23
C GLY A 233 -2.54 -2.91 12.98
N VAL A 234 -1.29 -3.40 12.84
CA VAL A 234 -0.81 -4.65 13.45
C VAL A 234 -1.00 -4.64 14.96
N ARG A 235 -0.69 -3.52 15.61
CA ARG A 235 -0.76 -3.36 17.08
C ARG A 235 -2.18 -3.27 17.63
N ILE A 236 -3.22 -3.43 16.80
CA ILE A 236 -4.60 -3.65 17.30
C ILE A 236 -4.70 -4.91 18.18
N THR A 237 -3.78 -5.87 17.98
CA THR A 237 -3.67 -7.08 18.79
C THR A 237 -3.34 -6.81 20.26
N GLU A 238 -2.79 -5.65 20.61
CA GLU A 238 -2.59 -5.25 22.01
C GLU A 238 -3.91 -5.07 22.76
N ASP A 239 -5.02 -4.81 22.04
CA ASP A 239 -6.38 -4.78 22.58
C ASP A 239 -7.04 -6.17 22.53
N ILE A 240 -6.28 -7.23 22.25
CA ILE A 240 -6.72 -8.64 22.23
C ILE A 240 -5.74 -9.45 23.10
N PRO A 241 -5.88 -9.40 24.44
CA PRO A 241 -4.89 -9.95 25.38
C PRO A 241 -4.57 -11.44 25.21
N ASP A 242 -5.52 -12.19 24.64
CA ASP A 242 -5.33 -13.55 24.19
C ASP A 242 -5.94 -13.68 22.79
N LEU A 243 -5.07 -13.62 21.79
CA LEU A 243 -5.42 -13.69 20.38
C LEU A 243 -6.06 -15.04 20.01
N ALA A 244 -5.71 -16.12 20.72
CA ALA A 244 -6.29 -17.45 20.52
C ALA A 244 -7.68 -17.57 21.18
N ALA A 245 -7.89 -16.96 22.35
CA ALA A 245 -9.21 -16.92 22.99
C ALA A 245 -10.17 -15.91 22.34
N GLY A 246 -9.65 -14.97 21.55
CA GLY A 246 -10.46 -14.04 20.75
C GLY A 246 -11.25 -13.01 21.57
N LYS A 247 -10.88 -12.80 22.84
CA LYS A 247 -11.54 -11.79 23.68
C LYS A 247 -11.08 -10.40 23.26
N LEU A 248 -11.93 -9.73 22.48
CA LEU A 248 -11.65 -8.38 21.99
C LEU A 248 -11.87 -7.33 23.08
N GLY A 249 -10.92 -6.39 23.18
CA GLY A 249 -11.09 -5.14 23.88
C GLY A 249 -12.01 -4.18 23.12
N ARG A 250 -12.12 -2.95 23.64
CA ARG A 250 -13.11 -1.98 23.16
C ARG A 250 -12.79 -1.49 21.75
N LEU A 251 -11.54 -1.16 21.48
CA LEU A 251 -11.11 -0.62 20.19
C LEU A 251 -11.13 -1.71 19.13
N ALA A 252 -10.59 -2.89 19.43
CA ALA A 252 -10.62 -4.06 18.57
C ALA A 252 -12.06 -4.45 18.19
N SER A 253 -12.98 -4.48 19.15
CA SER A 253 -14.42 -4.72 18.87
C SER A 253 -14.99 -3.67 17.92
N TRP A 254 -14.71 -2.38 18.19
CA TRP A 254 -15.21 -1.28 17.37
C TRP A 254 -14.72 -1.35 15.92
N VAL A 255 -13.43 -1.63 15.72
CA VAL A 255 -12.78 -1.81 14.42
C VAL A 255 -13.42 -2.95 13.65
N ARG A 256 -13.53 -4.14 14.29
CA ARG A 256 -14.12 -5.33 13.66
C ARG A 256 -15.57 -5.09 13.28
N ASP A 257 -16.39 -4.58 14.19
CA ASP A 257 -17.84 -4.48 14.01
C ASP A 257 -18.23 -3.43 12.96
N ARG A 258 -17.43 -2.38 12.79
CA ARG A 258 -17.60 -1.38 11.70
C ARG A 258 -16.91 -1.75 10.41
N ARG A 259 -16.23 -2.90 10.39
CA ARG A 259 -15.50 -3.40 9.22
C ARG A 259 -14.44 -2.40 8.72
N ILE A 260 -13.78 -1.71 9.64
CA ILE A 260 -12.63 -0.85 9.33
C ILE A 260 -11.55 -1.75 8.73
N ALA A 261 -11.04 -1.35 7.56
CA ALA A 261 -10.01 -2.14 6.89
C ALA A 261 -8.68 -1.97 7.60
N LEU A 262 -7.99 -3.08 7.86
CA LEU A 262 -6.58 -3.10 8.25
C LEU A 262 -5.77 -3.45 7.00
N GLU A 263 -4.96 -2.50 6.56
CA GLU A 263 -4.09 -2.61 5.39
C GLU A 263 -2.78 -3.31 5.79
N MET A 264 -2.83 -4.63 5.96
CA MET A 264 -1.72 -5.41 6.50
C MET A 264 -0.66 -5.66 5.42
N CYS A 265 0.62 -5.56 5.79
CA CYS A 265 1.76 -5.66 4.88
C CYS A 265 2.82 -6.62 5.45
N PRO A 266 2.60 -7.95 5.39
CA PRO A 266 3.38 -8.93 6.15
C PRO A 266 4.90 -8.80 5.99
N THR A 267 5.44 -8.76 4.77
CA THR A 267 6.91 -8.64 4.59
C THR A 267 7.44 -7.32 5.15
N SER A 268 6.75 -6.20 4.92
CA SER A 268 7.11 -4.90 5.50
C SER A 268 7.08 -4.95 7.03
N ASN A 269 6.03 -5.54 7.62
CA ASN A 269 5.89 -5.65 9.07
C ASN A 269 6.97 -6.52 9.73
N LEU A 270 7.58 -7.46 9.01
CA LEU A 270 8.79 -8.17 9.48
C LEU A 270 10.00 -7.23 9.47
N GLN A 271 10.18 -6.45 8.41
CA GLN A 271 11.30 -5.51 8.26
C GLN A 271 11.23 -4.35 9.26
N THR A 272 10.03 -3.86 9.58
CA THR A 272 9.81 -2.80 10.57
C THR A 272 9.74 -3.32 12.01
N GLY A 273 9.88 -4.63 12.22
CA GLY A 273 9.88 -5.26 13.55
C GLY A 273 8.50 -5.38 14.21
N CYS A 274 7.42 -5.14 13.46
CA CYS A 274 6.04 -5.28 13.92
C CYS A 274 5.57 -6.75 14.00
N ALA A 275 6.27 -7.66 13.33
CA ALA A 275 6.01 -9.10 13.36
C ALA A 275 7.31 -9.91 13.28
N THR A 276 7.28 -11.15 13.77
CA THR A 276 8.46 -12.02 13.90
C THR A 276 8.66 -12.96 12.71
N SER A 277 7.57 -13.42 12.10
CA SER A 277 7.57 -14.34 10.96
C SER A 277 6.25 -14.25 10.21
N ILE A 278 6.20 -14.76 8.96
CA ILE A 278 4.95 -14.84 8.21
C ILE A 278 3.98 -15.84 8.87
N ALA A 279 4.50 -16.97 9.37
CA ALA A 279 3.70 -18.02 10.02
C ALA A 279 2.94 -17.50 11.25
N GLU A 280 3.58 -16.65 12.04
CA GLU A 280 3.02 -16.06 13.27
C GLU A 280 2.44 -14.65 13.05
N HIS A 281 2.41 -14.18 11.80
CA HIS A 281 1.97 -12.82 11.51
C HIS A 281 0.50 -12.63 11.94
N PRO A 282 0.14 -11.53 12.65
CA PRO A 282 -1.21 -11.32 13.18
C PRO A 282 -2.35 -11.32 12.15
N ILE A 283 -2.03 -11.10 10.87
CA ILE A 283 -3.02 -11.10 9.77
C ILE A 283 -3.90 -12.35 9.77
N THR A 284 -3.34 -13.54 10.02
CA THR A 284 -4.08 -14.80 10.00
C THR A 284 -5.11 -14.84 11.13
N ALA A 285 -4.67 -14.55 12.36
CA ALA A 285 -5.56 -14.58 13.50
C ALA A 285 -6.63 -13.47 13.45
N LEU A 286 -6.27 -12.26 12.98
CA LEU A 286 -7.24 -11.17 12.78
C LEU A 286 -8.29 -11.53 11.72
N LYS A 287 -7.88 -12.16 10.61
CA LYS A 287 -8.79 -12.70 9.59
C LYS A 287 -9.75 -13.73 10.21
N ASP A 288 -9.23 -14.70 10.97
CA ASP A 288 -10.03 -15.76 11.62
C ASP A 288 -11.00 -15.20 12.67
N LEU A 289 -10.62 -14.12 13.38
CA LEU A 289 -11.49 -13.38 14.30
C LEU A 289 -12.51 -12.48 13.59
N GLY A 290 -12.53 -12.48 12.25
CA GLY A 290 -13.52 -11.79 11.43
C GLY A 290 -13.21 -10.32 11.18
N PHE A 291 -11.99 -9.84 11.44
CA PHE A 291 -11.59 -8.47 11.05
C PHE A 291 -11.59 -8.33 9.52
N ARG A 292 -11.79 -7.10 9.03
CA ARG A 292 -11.60 -6.80 7.62
C ARG A 292 -10.11 -6.53 7.37
N VAL A 293 -9.33 -7.61 7.27
CA VAL A 293 -7.94 -7.49 6.82
C VAL A 293 -7.85 -7.50 5.30
N THR A 294 -6.87 -6.77 4.79
CA THR A 294 -6.45 -6.76 3.38
C THR A 294 -4.96 -7.08 3.32
N LEU A 295 -4.49 -7.66 2.22
CA LEU A 295 -3.08 -8.01 2.02
C LEU A 295 -2.47 -7.03 1.03
N ASN A 296 -1.32 -6.46 1.36
CA ASN A 296 -0.68 -5.40 0.58
C ASN A 296 0.85 -5.52 0.59
N THR A 297 1.50 -4.83 -0.34
CA THR A 297 2.96 -4.89 -0.54
C THR A 297 3.73 -3.82 0.22
N ASP A 298 3.10 -2.68 0.50
CA ASP A 298 3.75 -1.49 1.05
C ASP A 298 4.84 -0.92 0.13
N ASN A 299 6.08 -1.41 0.21
CA ASN A 299 7.19 -0.93 -0.60
C ASN A 299 7.83 -2.07 -1.41
N ARG A 300 7.35 -2.33 -2.64
CA ARG A 300 7.78 -3.51 -3.43
C ARG A 300 9.30 -3.63 -3.62
N LEU A 301 9.99 -2.53 -3.91
CA LEU A 301 11.45 -2.51 -4.11
C LEU A 301 12.18 -2.69 -2.77
N VAL A 302 11.81 -1.90 -1.77
CA VAL A 302 12.44 -1.88 -0.43
C VAL A 302 12.25 -3.24 0.26
N SER A 303 11.04 -3.79 0.19
CA SER A 303 10.69 -5.08 0.76
C SER A 303 11.08 -6.29 -0.08
N GLY A 304 11.55 -6.08 -1.33
CA GLY A 304 11.87 -7.16 -2.25
C GLY A 304 10.67 -8.10 -2.47
N THR A 305 9.48 -7.53 -2.70
CA THR A 305 8.23 -8.28 -2.76
C THR A 305 7.30 -7.90 -3.91
N THR A 306 6.30 -8.75 -4.15
CA THR A 306 5.17 -8.55 -5.06
C THR A 306 3.91 -9.11 -4.42
N MET A 307 2.73 -8.83 -4.96
CA MET A 307 1.49 -9.40 -4.42
C MET A 307 1.45 -10.92 -4.54
N THR A 308 1.97 -11.48 -5.64
CA THR A 308 2.13 -12.93 -5.76
C THR A 308 3.04 -13.48 -4.68
N ARG A 309 4.14 -12.78 -4.33
CA ARG A 309 5.04 -13.20 -3.25
C ARG A 309 4.35 -13.13 -1.90
N GLU A 310 3.70 -12.02 -1.55
CA GLU A 310 2.95 -11.88 -0.28
C GLU A 310 1.92 -13.00 -0.11
N MET A 311 1.13 -13.28 -1.15
CA MET A 311 0.14 -14.37 -1.14
C MET A 311 0.80 -15.75 -1.00
N SER A 312 1.89 -16.00 -1.74
CA SER A 312 2.59 -17.29 -1.70
C SER A 312 3.22 -17.54 -0.33
N LEU A 313 3.81 -16.52 0.30
CA LEU A 313 4.37 -16.63 1.65
C LEU A 313 3.31 -17.04 2.68
N LEU A 314 2.10 -16.48 2.60
CA LEU A 314 1.00 -16.85 3.51
C LEU A 314 0.45 -18.26 3.25
N VAL A 315 0.40 -18.70 1.99
CA VAL A 315 0.05 -20.08 1.64
C VAL A 315 1.09 -21.05 2.21
N GLU A 316 2.37 -20.78 1.96
CA GLU A 316 3.48 -21.67 2.32
C GLU A 316 3.74 -21.73 3.82
N GLN A 317 3.67 -20.59 4.52
CA GLN A 317 4.14 -20.47 5.90
C GLN A 317 2.99 -20.35 6.92
N ALA A 318 1.85 -19.79 6.51
CA ALA A 318 0.68 -19.62 7.38
C ALA A 318 -0.50 -20.54 7.01
N GLY A 319 -0.33 -21.42 6.01
CA GLY A 319 -1.33 -22.41 5.61
C GLY A 319 -2.58 -21.80 4.97
N TRP A 320 -2.48 -20.60 4.40
CA TRP A 320 -3.61 -19.97 3.72
C TRP A 320 -4.07 -20.78 2.51
N THR A 321 -5.37 -20.79 2.30
CA THR A 321 -6.04 -21.46 1.19
C THR A 321 -6.42 -20.47 0.09
N VAL A 322 -6.84 -20.98 -1.07
CA VAL A 322 -7.43 -20.15 -2.15
C VAL A 322 -8.63 -19.33 -1.64
N GLU A 323 -9.40 -19.88 -0.69
CA GLU A 323 -10.54 -19.20 -0.08
C GLU A 323 -10.11 -18.02 0.83
N ASP A 324 -8.98 -18.14 1.51
CA ASP A 324 -8.41 -17.05 2.30
C ASP A 324 -7.93 -15.90 1.38
N LEU A 325 -7.25 -16.26 0.29
CA LEU A 325 -6.82 -15.31 -0.75
C LEU A 325 -8.01 -14.59 -1.39
N ARG A 326 -9.09 -15.34 -1.69
CA ARG A 326 -10.36 -14.79 -2.18
C ARG A 326 -10.94 -13.80 -1.17
N THR A 327 -10.98 -14.19 0.11
CA THR A 327 -11.56 -13.38 1.18
C THR A 327 -10.84 -12.04 1.34
N VAL A 328 -9.51 -12.04 1.38
CA VAL A 328 -8.76 -10.78 1.53
C VAL A 328 -8.82 -9.91 0.27
N THR A 329 -8.89 -10.51 -0.91
CA THR A 329 -9.07 -9.76 -2.17
C THR A 329 -10.44 -9.09 -2.22
N VAL A 330 -11.50 -9.82 -1.86
CA VAL A 330 -12.86 -9.25 -1.76
C VAL A 330 -12.93 -8.19 -0.66
N ASN A 331 -12.25 -8.38 0.47
CA ASN A 331 -12.15 -7.35 1.51
C ASN A 331 -11.49 -6.08 0.98
N ALA A 332 -10.40 -6.21 0.22
CA ALA A 332 -9.71 -5.07 -0.40
C ALA A 332 -10.65 -4.31 -1.34
N VAL A 333 -11.30 -4.99 -2.28
CA VAL A 333 -12.23 -4.30 -3.20
C VAL A 333 -13.43 -3.71 -2.47
N LYS A 334 -13.94 -4.32 -1.39
CA LYS A 334 -15.01 -3.72 -0.54
C LYS A 334 -14.57 -2.50 0.25
N SER A 335 -13.26 -2.34 0.45
CA SER A 335 -12.65 -1.23 1.17
C SER A 335 -11.99 -0.19 0.27
N ALA A 336 -12.01 -0.42 -1.04
CA ALA A 336 -11.56 0.53 -2.02
C ALA A 336 -12.34 1.85 -1.92
N PHE A 337 -11.69 2.96 -2.22
CA PHE A 337 -12.27 4.32 -2.21
C PHE A 337 -12.93 4.72 -3.52
N ILE A 338 -12.93 3.85 -4.53
CA ILE A 338 -13.74 4.01 -5.75
C ILE A 338 -15.25 3.83 -5.49
N PRO A 339 -16.12 4.35 -6.39
CA PRO A 339 -17.57 4.23 -6.31
C PRO A 339 -18.08 2.79 -6.09
N PHE A 340 -19.24 2.68 -5.43
CA PHE A 340 -19.87 1.40 -5.13
C PHE A 340 -20.08 0.50 -6.35
N ASP A 341 -20.55 1.07 -7.47
CA ASP A 341 -20.84 0.31 -8.68
C ASP A 341 -19.56 -0.26 -9.31
N GLU A 342 -18.46 0.50 -9.30
CA GLU A 342 -17.14 0.02 -9.76
C GLU A 342 -16.65 -1.14 -8.87
N ARG A 343 -16.77 -1.02 -7.54
CA ARG A 343 -16.38 -2.10 -6.60
C ARG A 343 -17.23 -3.35 -6.80
N LYS A 344 -18.54 -3.17 -7.01
CA LYS A 344 -19.48 -4.27 -7.24
C LYS A 344 -19.13 -5.02 -8.52
N ALA A 345 -18.91 -4.30 -9.62
CA ALA A 345 -18.51 -4.89 -10.90
C ALA A 345 -17.18 -5.65 -10.78
N LEU A 346 -16.15 -5.04 -10.18
CA LEU A 346 -14.86 -5.72 -9.94
C LEU A 346 -15.03 -7.03 -9.15
N ILE A 347 -15.87 -7.04 -8.12
CA ILE A 347 -16.11 -8.25 -7.31
C ILE A 347 -16.85 -9.30 -8.13
N GLU A 348 -17.98 -8.94 -8.74
CA GLU A 348 -18.92 -9.88 -9.38
C GLU A 348 -18.41 -10.41 -10.72
N GLU A 349 -17.70 -9.59 -11.49
CA GLU A 349 -17.32 -9.89 -12.87
C GLU A 349 -15.87 -10.34 -13.01
N VAL A 350 -14.99 -9.99 -12.07
CA VAL A 350 -13.55 -10.28 -12.16
C VAL A 350 -13.06 -11.15 -11.01
N VAL A 351 -13.20 -10.67 -9.76
CA VAL A 351 -12.62 -11.35 -8.59
C VAL A 351 -13.29 -12.70 -8.35
N LEU A 352 -14.62 -12.74 -8.18
CA LEU A 352 -15.32 -13.99 -7.87
C LEU A 352 -15.18 -15.05 -8.98
N PRO A 353 -15.32 -14.72 -10.28
CA PRO A 353 -15.08 -15.68 -11.36
C PRO A 353 -13.63 -16.19 -11.40
N GLY A 354 -12.65 -15.32 -11.19
CA GLY A 354 -11.23 -15.71 -11.21
C GLY A 354 -10.88 -16.71 -10.10
N TYR A 355 -11.40 -16.53 -8.89
CA TYR A 355 -11.22 -17.49 -7.81
C TYR A 355 -12.04 -18.78 -7.99
N ALA A 356 -13.24 -18.70 -8.58
CA ALA A 356 -14.06 -19.88 -8.85
C ALA A 356 -13.41 -20.84 -9.86
N ALA A 357 -12.53 -20.35 -10.74
CA ALA A 357 -11.76 -21.19 -11.66
C ALA A 357 -10.59 -21.94 -10.99
N ALA A 358 -10.21 -21.53 -9.77
CA ALA A 358 -9.08 -22.08 -9.02
C ALA A 358 -9.48 -23.00 -7.85
N LEU A 359 -10.78 -23.00 -7.48
CA LEU A 359 -11.41 -23.88 -6.49
C LEU A 359 -12.01 -25.10 -7.18
#